data_AF-D6XY58-F1
#
_entry.id   AF-D6XY58-F1
#
_cell.length_a   1.000
_cell.length_b   1.000
_cell.length_c   1.000
_cell.angle_alpha   90.00
_cell.angle_beta   90.00
_cell.angle_gamma   90.00
#
_symmetry.space_group_name_H-M   'P 1'
#
loop_
_entity.id
_entity.type
_entity.pdbx_description
1 polymer ?
#
loop_
_entity_poly.entity_id
_entity_poly.type
_entity_poly.pdbx_seq_one_letter_code
_entity_poly.pdbx_strand_id
1 'polypeptide(L)'
;MAKRNNLSVEEIDRIVEMAWEDRTPFEAIEIQFGLKEKEVIKLMRAEMKASSFKMWRKRMNERTTKHRSIRGDDIKRFRSPMQKHISY
;
A
#
# COMPACT_ATOMS: atom_id res chain seq x y z
N MET A 1 -19.45 1.20 13.70
CA MET A 1 -19.86 -0.13 13.20
C MET A 1 -19.36 -0.25 11.77
N ALA A 2 -18.45 -1.18 11.49
CA ALA A 2 -17.87 -1.31 10.15
C ALA A 2 -18.84 -2.06 9.22
N LYS A 3 -19.12 -1.46 8.06
CA LYS A 3 -20.01 -1.98 7.02
C LYS A 3 -19.45 -3.31 6.48
N ARG A 4 -19.88 -4.44 7.03
CA ARG A 4 -19.53 -5.78 6.51
C ARG A 4 -20.61 -6.36 5.59
N ASN A 5 -21.70 -5.64 5.35
CA ASN A 5 -22.92 -6.27 4.82
C ASN A 5 -23.25 -5.99 3.35
N ASN A 6 -22.55 -5.08 2.65
CA ASN A 6 -22.88 -4.72 1.27
C ASN A 6 -21.63 -4.34 0.45
N LEU A 7 -20.56 -5.14 0.48
CA LEU A 7 -19.56 -5.05 -0.58
C LEU A 7 -20.06 -5.88 -1.75
N SER A 8 -20.24 -5.26 -2.92
CA SER A 8 -20.51 -5.99 -4.15
C SER A 8 -19.33 -6.90 -4.48
N VAL A 9 -19.57 -7.98 -5.22
CA VAL A 9 -18.50 -8.87 -5.71
C VAL A 9 -17.43 -8.06 -6.46
N GLU A 10 -17.86 -7.04 -7.22
CA GLU A 10 -16.98 -6.12 -7.94
C GLU A 10 -16.10 -5.27 -7.01
N GLU A 11 -16.63 -4.86 -5.85
CA GLU A 11 -15.85 -4.11 -4.86
C GLU A 11 -14.83 -5.01 -4.19
N ILE A 12 -15.20 -6.25 -3.88
CA ILE A 12 -14.29 -7.26 -3.30
C ILE A 12 -13.14 -7.53 -4.27
N ASP A 13 -13.44 -7.77 -5.55
CA ASP A 13 -12.44 -8.02 -6.58
C ASP A 13 -11.47 -6.84 -6.71
N ARG A 14 -12.00 -5.62 -6.78
CA ARG A 14 -11.19 -4.40 -6.84
C ARG A 14 -10.34 -4.16 -5.60
N ILE A 15 -10.85 -4.47 -4.40
CA ILE A 15 -10.06 -4.41 -3.16
C ILE A 15 -8.94 -5.44 -3.20
N VAL A 16 -9.21 -6.66 -3.68
CA VAL A 16 -8.21 -7.72 -3.81
C VAL A 16 -7.13 -7.33 -4.83
N GLU A 17 -7.50 -6.76 -5.98
CA GLU A 17 -6.58 -6.23 -6.99
C GLU A 17 -5.69 -5.12 -6.41
N MET A 18 -6.30 -4.10 -5.80
CA MET A 18 -5.57 -3.00 -5.17
C MET A 18 -4.66 -3.48 -4.04
N ALA A 19 -5.11 -4.43 -3.24
CA ALA A 19 -4.31 -4.99 -2.16
C ALA A 19 -3.17 -5.89 -2.70
N TRP A 20 -3.32 -6.45 -3.90
CA TRP A 20 -2.25 -7.17 -4.61
C TRP A 20 -1.22 -6.24 -5.25
N GLU A 21 -1.62 -5.04 -5.67
CA GLU A 21 -0.68 -4.02 -6.12
C GLU A 21 0.20 -3.54 -4.96
N ASP A 22 1.48 -3.86 -5.04
CA ASP A 22 2.49 -3.44 -4.04
C ASP A 22 2.56 -1.91 -3.86
N ARG A 23 1.99 -1.12 -4.78
CA ARG A 23 1.96 0.36 -4.79
C ARG A 23 0.75 1.00 -4.11
N THR A 24 -0.29 0.25 -3.74
CA THR A 24 -1.47 0.85 -3.11
C THR A 24 -1.33 0.86 -1.59
N PRO A 25 -1.29 2.04 -0.94
CA PRO A 25 -1.30 2.12 0.51
C PRO A 25 -2.68 1.72 1.04
N PHE A 26 -2.73 1.12 2.23
CA PHE A 26 -4.01 0.79 2.88
C PHE A 26 -4.88 2.04 3.12
N GLU A 27 -4.26 3.21 3.23
CA GLU A 27 -4.96 4.50 3.34
C GLU A 27 -5.80 4.82 2.08
N ALA A 28 -5.33 4.47 0.87
CA ALA A 28 -6.10 4.66 -0.35
C ALA A 28 -7.34 3.76 -0.38
N ILE A 29 -7.21 2.52 0.12
CA ILE A 29 -8.32 1.57 0.24
C ILE A 29 -9.31 2.06 1.31
N GLU A 30 -8.82 2.64 2.40
CA GLU A 30 -9.66 3.25 3.44
C GLU A 30 -10.44 4.46 2.91
N ILE A 31 -9.80 5.31 2.10
CA ILE A 31 -10.46 6.49 1.50
C ILE A 31 -11.55 6.07 0.49
N GLN A 32 -11.28 5.06 -0.35
CA GLN A 32 -12.21 4.65 -1.40
C GLN A 32 -13.34 3.75 -0.90
N PHE A 33 -13.03 2.79 -0.02
CA PHE A 33 -13.97 1.75 0.42
C PHE A 33 -14.36 1.86 1.90
N GLY A 34 -13.76 2.78 2.65
CA GLY A 34 -13.98 2.90 4.10
C GLY A 34 -13.41 1.74 4.91
N LEU A 35 -12.56 0.91 4.31
CA LEU A 35 -12.01 -0.29 4.94
C LEU A 35 -10.66 0.00 5.57
N LYS A 36 -10.57 -0.24 6.87
CA LYS A 36 -9.31 -0.16 7.60
C LYS A 36 -8.37 -1.28 7.19
N GLU A 37 -7.07 -1.07 7.38
CA GLU A 37 -6.04 -2.09 7.13
C GLU A 37 -6.41 -3.46 7.71
N LYS A 38 -6.87 -3.51 8.97
CA LYS A 38 -7.26 -4.76 9.63
C LYS A 38 -8.40 -5.50 8.91
N GLU A 39 -9.33 -4.76 8.32
CA GLU A 39 -10.45 -5.32 7.58
C GLU A 39 -10.01 -5.85 6.22
N VAL A 40 -9.14 -5.12 5.51
CA VAL A 40 -8.52 -5.58 4.26
C VAL A 40 -7.71 -6.85 4.49
N ILE A 41 -6.92 -6.93 5.56
CA ILE A 41 -6.17 -8.15 5.91
C ILE A 41 -7.12 -9.32 6.16
N LYS A 42 -8.25 -9.08 6.82
CA LYS A 42 -9.24 -10.12 7.10
C LYS A 42 -9.95 -10.58 5.82
N LEU A 43 -10.27 -9.65 4.92
CA LEU A 43 -10.83 -9.93 3.61
C LEU A 43 -9.86 -10.76 2.78
N MET A 44 -8.62 -10.31 2.63
CA MET A 44 -7.56 -11.04 1.93
C MET A 44 -7.38 -12.44 2.51
N ARG A 45 -7.39 -12.61 3.84
CA ARG A 45 -7.28 -13.95 4.44
C ARG A 45 -8.45 -14.89 4.09
N ALA A 46 -9.65 -14.35 3.82
CA ALA A 46 -10.81 -15.13 3.42
C ALA A 46 -10.80 -15.46 1.92
N GLU A 47 -10.35 -14.53 1.08
CA GLU A 47 -10.41 -14.65 -0.38
C GLU A 47 -9.29 -15.53 -0.99
N MET A 48 -8.12 -15.60 -0.35
CA MET A 48 -6.97 -16.35 -0.90
C MET A 48 -6.54 -17.54 -0.06
N LYS A 49 -5.89 -18.49 -0.74
CA LYS A 49 -5.24 -19.65 -0.12
C LYS A 49 -4.19 -19.20 0.89
N ALA A 50 -4.03 -19.98 1.96
CA ALA A 50 -3.12 -19.67 3.07
C ALA A 50 -1.65 -19.48 2.63
N SER A 51 -1.19 -20.19 1.61
CA SER A 51 0.15 -20.04 1.03
C SER A 51 0.34 -18.69 0.34
N SER A 52 -0.61 -18.28 -0.51
CA SER A 52 -0.62 -16.98 -1.19
C SER A 52 -0.71 -15.83 -0.18
N PHE A 53 -1.53 -15.97 0.86
CA PHE A 53 -1.64 -14.98 1.93
C PHE A 53 -0.32 -14.79 2.69
N LYS A 54 0.40 -15.88 3.00
CA LYS A 54 1.73 -15.80 3.63
C LYS A 54 2.73 -15.04 2.77
N MET A 55 2.76 -15.31 1.46
CA MET A 55 3.66 -14.61 0.52
C MET A 55 3.30 -13.13 0.40
N TRP A 56 2.02 -12.81 0.28
CA TRP A 56 1.54 -11.43 0.28
C TRP A 56 1.89 -10.72 1.60
N ARG A 57 1.67 -11.37 2.74
CA ARG A 57 2.00 -10.78 4.05
C ARG A 57 3.49 -10.54 4.22
N LYS A 58 4.33 -11.45 3.71
CA LYS A 58 5.78 -11.27 3.67
C LYS A 58 6.15 -10.03 2.84
N ARG A 59 5.64 -9.92 1.61
CA ARG A 59 5.83 -8.72 0.75
C ARG A 59 5.38 -7.43 1.45
N MET A 60 4.20 -7.44 2.05
CA MET A 60 3.65 -6.27 2.74
C MET A 60 4.40 -5.89 4.02
N ASN A 61 5.03 -6.84 4.70
CA ASN A 61 5.88 -6.57 5.86
C ASN A 61 7.31 -6.17 5.46
N GLU A 62 7.79 -6.65 4.32
CA GLU A 62 9.05 -6.24 3.69
C GLU A 62 8.93 -4.85 3.03
N ARG A 63 7.72 -4.26 2.93
CA ARG A 63 7.48 -2.84 2.61
C ARG A 63 8.03 -1.95 3.73
N THR A 64 9.35 -1.85 3.72
CA THR A 64 10.16 -0.91 4.49
C THR A 64 10.16 0.45 3.79
N THR A 65 9.06 0.86 3.17
CA THR A 65 8.81 2.27 2.88
C THR A 65 8.33 2.95 4.18
N LYS A 66 9.15 2.78 5.21
CA LYS A 66 9.31 3.75 6.29
C LYS A 66 9.70 5.05 5.61
N HIS A 67 8.74 5.93 5.40
CA HIS A 67 9.02 7.28 4.96
C HIS A 67 10.15 7.89 5.80
N ARG A 68 11.00 8.69 5.13
CA ARG A 68 11.70 9.85 5.70
C ARG A 68 12.88 9.60 6.67
N SER A 69 13.04 8.43 7.30
CA SER A 69 14.14 8.19 8.26
C SER A 69 15.50 7.79 7.67
N ILE A 70 15.60 7.56 6.35
CA ILE A 70 16.89 7.31 5.67
C ILE A 70 17.56 8.62 5.22
N ARG A 71 16.85 9.76 5.29
CA ARG A 71 17.51 11.06 5.16
C ARG A 71 18.23 11.35 6.48
N GLY A 72 19.52 11.01 6.53
CA GLY A 72 20.39 11.58 7.55
C GLY A 72 20.37 13.10 7.46
N ASP A 73 20.36 13.77 8.62
CA ASP A 73 20.41 15.24 8.76
C ASP A 73 21.59 15.88 7.98
N ASP A 74 22.61 15.07 7.67
CA ASP A 74 23.81 15.46 6.94
C ASP A 74 23.59 15.77 5.43
N ILE A 75 22.49 15.31 4.82
CA ILE A 75 22.23 15.53 3.39
C ILE A 75 21.56 16.90 3.16
N LYS A 76 22.37 17.97 3.14
CA LYS A 76 21.97 19.35 2.75
C LYS A 76 21.83 19.57 1.23
N ARG A 77 22.02 18.52 0.43
CA ARG A 77 22.20 18.64 -1.03
C ARG A 77 20.82 18.69 -1.71
N PHE A 78 20.37 19.89 -2.07
CA PHE A 78 19.11 20.10 -2.80
C PHE A 78 19.22 19.78 -4.31
N ARG A 79 20.44 19.66 -4.86
CA ARG A 79 20.68 19.39 -6.29
C ARG A 79 21.77 18.35 -6.51
N SER A 80 21.68 17.62 -7.62
CA SER A 80 22.71 16.68 -8.08
C SER A 80 23.90 17.45 -8.69
N PRO A 81 25.16 17.02 -8.50
CA PRO A 81 26.34 17.67 -9.10
C PRO A 81 26.27 17.80 -10.62
N MET A 82 25.49 16.93 -11.28
CA MET A 82 25.37 16.84 -12.73
C MET A 82 24.11 17.52 -13.28
N GLN A 83 23.36 18.22 -12.42
CA GLN A 83 22.12 18.91 -12.81
C GLN A 83 22.45 20.13 -13.67
N LYS A 84 22.23 20.01 -14.98
CA LYS A 84 22.35 21.12 -15.93
C LYS A 84 21.20 22.11 -15.71
N HIS A 85 21.51 23.40 -15.75
CA HIS A 85 20.49 24.44 -15.75
C HIS A 85 19.71 24.35 -17.07
N ILE A 86 18.38 24.31 -17.00
CA ILE A 86 17.56 24.41 -18.21
C ILE A 86 17.60 25.89 -18.59
N SER A 87 18.32 26.22 -19.67
CA SER A 87 18.25 27.53 -20.31
C SER A 87 17.10 27.50 -21.32
N TYR A 88 16.23 28.51 -21.27
CA TYR A 88 15.22 28.79 -22.29
C TYR A 88 15.82 29.67 -23.38
#